data_AF-A0A382U1K2-F1
#
_entry.id   AF-A0A382U1K2-F1
#
_cell.length_a   1.000
_cell.length_b   1.000
_cell.length_c   1.000
_cell.angle_alpha   90.00
_cell.angle_beta   90.00
_cell.angle_gamma   90.00
#
_symmetry.space_group_name_H-M   'P 1'
#
loop_
_entity.id
_entity.type
_entity.pdbx_description
1 polymer ?
#
loop_
_entity_poly.entity_id
_entity_poly.type
_entity_poly.pdbx_seq_one_letter_code
_entity_poly.pdbx_strand_id
1 'polypeptide(L)'
;DIARCYRLLIKELDLKMPVTDSIQCIARIASKIGIQEKTKRHAIKVLKLAQENEISAGKDPMGLAAAALYLSCVKNGEDKTQRDIAEAANVTEVTIRNRYKGLKDSQ
;
A
#
# COMPACT_ATOMS: atom_id res chain seq x y z
N ASP A 1 -20.84 7.22 8.13
CA ASP A 1 -21.99 7.00 7.22
C ASP A 1 -21.71 7.20 5.73
N ILE A 2 -20.94 8.20 5.30
CA ILE A 2 -20.67 8.49 3.87
C ILE A 2 -20.21 7.27 3.06
N ALA A 3 -19.27 6.48 3.58
CA ALA A 3 -18.77 5.28 2.90
C ALA A 3 -19.85 4.19 2.69
N ARG A 4 -20.85 4.12 3.57
CA ARG A 4 -21.98 3.18 3.45
C ARG A 4 -22.93 3.64 2.34
N CYS A 5 -23.29 4.93 2.36
CA CYS A 5 -24.13 5.53 1.32
C CYS A 5 -23.49 5.45 -0.07
N TYR A 6 -22.18 5.68 -0.16
CA TYR A 6 -21.43 5.57 -1.41
C TYR A 6 -21.42 4.14 -1.97
N ARG A 7 -21.22 3.12 -1.11
CA ARG A 7 -21.30 1.71 -1.53
C ARG A 7 -22.68 1.31 -2.01
N LEU A 8 -23.73 1.79 -1.36
CA LEU A 8 -25.12 1.58 -1.79
C LEU A 8 -25.35 2.18 -3.17
N LEU A 9 -24.95 3.43 -3.40
CA LEU A 9 -25.08 4.08 -4.71
C LEU A 9 -24.36 3.33 -5.83
N ILE A 10 -23.12 2.87 -5.59
CA ILE A 10 -22.37 2.09 -6.56
C ILE A 10 -23.10 0.79 -6.92
N LYS A 11 -23.70 0.12 -5.93
CA LYS A 11 -24.45 -1.12 -6.12
C LYS A 11 -25.75 -0.88 -6.90
N GLU A 12 -26.52 0.14 -6.52
CA GLU A 12 -27.81 0.44 -7.15
C GLU A 12 -27.66 0.98 -8.58
N LEU A 13 -26.53 1.62 -8.89
CA LEU A 13 -26.23 2.20 -10.21
C LEU A 13 -25.40 1.26 -11.12
N ASP A 14 -25.14 0.02 -10.69
CA ASP A 14 -24.27 -0.96 -11.38
C ASP A 14 -22.91 -0.37 -11.83
N LEU A 15 -22.36 0.52 -11.00
CA LEU A 15 -21.08 1.16 -11.27
C LEU A 15 -19.94 0.25 -10.82
N LYS A 16 -18.87 0.19 -11.61
CA LYS A 16 -17.63 -0.45 -11.15
C LYS A 16 -16.95 0.48 -10.15
N MET A 17 -16.66 -0.04 -8.95
CA MET A 17 -15.86 0.68 -7.96
C MET A 17 -14.54 1.10 -8.62
N PRO A 18 -14.16 2.39 -8.62
CA PRO A 18 -12.85 2.80 -9.07
C PRO A 18 -11.82 2.16 -8.13
N VAL A 19 -11.07 1.20 -8.66
CA VAL A 19 -9.99 0.57 -7.91
C VAL A 19 -8.87 1.59 -7.84
N THR A 20 -8.63 2.16 -6.66
CA THR A 20 -7.45 2.99 -6.43
C THR A 20 -6.24 2.15 -6.79
N ASP A 21 -5.50 2.58 -7.81
CA ASP A 21 -4.32 1.83 -8.26
C ASP A 21 -3.25 1.87 -7.16
N SER A 22 -3.09 0.75 -6.46
CA SER A 22 -2.09 0.58 -5.41
C SER A 22 -0.67 0.90 -5.89
N ILE A 23 -0.40 0.80 -7.20
CA ILE A 23 0.87 1.20 -7.83
C ILE A 23 1.02 2.73 -7.80
N GLN A 24 -0.05 3.48 -8.08
CA GLN A 24 -0.05 4.94 -7.96
C GLN A 24 0.17 5.39 -6.51
N CYS A 25 -0.37 4.65 -5.53
CA CYS A 25 -0.09 4.90 -4.11
C CYS A 25 1.40 4.79 -3.80
N ILE A 26 2.07 3.72 -4.27
CA ILE A 26 3.52 3.55 -4.11
C ILE A 26 4.28 4.72 -4.74
N ALA A 27 3.94 5.09 -5.98
CA ALA A 27 4.62 6.18 -6.68
C ALA A 27 4.48 7.51 -5.92
N ARG A 28 3.27 7.83 -5.45
CA ARG A 28 2.99 9.05 -4.69
C ARG A 28 3.75 9.11 -3.38
N ILE A 29 3.80 8.00 -2.62
CA ILE A 29 4.55 7.93 -1.37
C ILE A 29 6.04 8.08 -1.65
N ALA A 30 6.59 7.28 -2.58
CA ALA A 30 8.00 7.29 -2.92
C ALA A 30 8.50 8.68 -3.35
N SER A 31 7.72 9.41 -4.16
CA SER A 31 8.04 10.78 -4.56
C SER A 31 8.04 11.77 -3.40
N LYS A 32 7.16 11.61 -2.39
CA LYS A 32 7.12 12.50 -1.22
C LYS A 32 8.36 12.37 -0.32
N ILE A 33 8.89 11.15 -0.17
CA ILE A 33 9.99 10.88 0.76
C ILE A 33 11.34 10.66 0.06
N GLY A 34 11.41 10.85 -1.26
CA GLY A 34 12.64 10.77 -2.03
C GLY A 34 13.26 9.38 -2.09
N ILE A 35 12.43 8.34 -2.31
CA ILE A 35 12.90 6.96 -2.46
C ILE A 35 13.46 6.72 -3.86
N GLN A 36 14.51 5.91 -3.97
CA GLN A 36 15.14 5.57 -5.25
C GLN A 36 14.24 4.68 -6.12
N GLU A 37 14.40 4.82 -7.44
CA GLU A 37 13.61 4.07 -8.43
C GLU A 37 13.78 2.54 -8.28
N LYS A 38 14.97 2.05 -7.88
CA LYS A 38 15.22 0.63 -7.59
C LYS A 38 14.27 0.10 -6.50
N THR A 39 14.10 0.87 -5.43
CA THR A 39 13.25 0.54 -4.28
C THR A 39 11.78 0.63 -4.62
N LYS A 40 11.38 1.67 -5.35
CA LYS A 40 10.02 1.79 -5.88
C LYS A 40 9.64 0.61 -6.77
N ARG A 41 10.54 0.20 -7.69
CA ARG A 41 10.31 -0.96 -8.57
C ARG A 41 10.20 -2.26 -7.79
N HIS A 42 11.00 -2.44 -6.73
CA HIS A 42 10.88 -3.59 -5.86
C HIS A 42 9.54 -3.60 -5.11
N ALA A 43 9.09 -2.46 -4.61
CA ALA A 43 7.81 -2.33 -3.92
C ALA A 43 6.62 -2.70 -4.81
N ILE A 44 6.66 -2.32 -6.09
CA ILE A 44 5.65 -2.71 -7.07
C ILE A 44 5.62 -4.23 -7.27
N LYS A 45 6.78 -4.90 -7.32
CA LYS A 45 6.85 -6.36 -7.42
C LYS A 45 6.26 -7.05 -6.18
N VAL A 46 6.63 -6.58 -4.99
CA VAL A 46 6.09 -7.09 -3.72
C VAL A 46 4.57 -6.94 -3.68
N LEU A 47 4.07 -5.78 -4.07
CA LEU A 47 2.63 -5.50 -4.09
C LEU A 47 1.88 -6.43 -5.05
N LYS A 48 2.41 -6.67 -6.26
CA LYS A 48 1.82 -7.60 -7.23
C LYS A 48 1.76 -9.03 -6.68
N LEU A 49 2.86 -9.51 -6.11
CA LEU A 49 2.92 -10.83 -5.48
C LEU A 49 1.89 -10.96 -4.34
N ALA A 50 1.73 -9.90 -3.54
CA ALA A 50 0.75 -9.86 -2.45
C ALA A 50 -0.71 -9.84 -2.95
N GLN A 51 -0.95 -9.32 -4.16
CA GLN A 51 -2.25 -9.37 -4.81
C GLN A 51 -2.54 -10.76 -5.37
N GLU A 52 -1.54 -11.39 -6.02
CA GLU A 52 -1.62 -12.75 -6.55
C GLU A 52 -1.87 -13.80 -5.46
N ASN A 53 -1.23 -13.64 -4.30
CA ASN A 53 -1.38 -14.54 -3.15
C ASN A 53 -2.64 -14.25 -2.30
N GLU A 54 -3.57 -13.40 -2.77
CA GLU A 54 -4.79 -12.99 -2.05
C GLU A 54 -4.57 -12.36 -0.66
N ILE A 55 -3.33 -12.05 -0.29
CA ILE A 55 -2.96 -11.39 0.97
C ILE A 55 -3.58 -9.99 1.06
N SER A 56 -3.93 -9.40 -0.08
CA SER A 56 -4.54 -8.07 -0.18
C SER A 56 -6.06 -8.01 0.09
N ALA A 57 -6.76 -9.15 0.14
CA ALA A 57 -8.23 -9.17 0.22
C ALA A 57 -8.77 -8.47 1.49
N GLY A 58 -9.67 -7.50 1.28
CA GLY A 58 -10.31 -6.74 2.36
C GLY A 58 -9.42 -5.73 3.08
N LYS A 59 -8.21 -5.46 2.58
CA LYS A 59 -7.24 -4.55 3.22
C LYS A 59 -7.17 -3.22 2.46
N ASP A 60 -6.95 -2.15 3.22
CA ASP A 60 -6.76 -0.81 2.68
C ASP A 60 -5.55 -0.76 1.70
N PRO A 61 -5.74 -0.33 0.43
CA PRO A 61 -4.69 -0.26 -0.58
C PRO A 61 -3.51 0.63 -0.19
N MET A 62 -3.77 1.73 0.53
CA MET A 62 -2.73 2.68 0.94
C MET A 62 -1.80 2.05 1.97
N GLY A 63 -2.36 1.39 2.99
CA GLY A 63 -1.60 0.65 4.00
C GLY A 63 -0.78 -0.50 3.42
N LEU A 64 -1.31 -1.20 2.41
CA LEU A 64 -0.57 -2.26 1.71
C LEU A 64 0.58 -1.70 0.87
N ALA A 65 0.34 -0.63 0.11
CA ALA A 65 1.36 0.09 -0.65
C ALA A 65 2.49 0.61 0.26
N ALA A 66 2.13 1.22 1.39
CA ALA A 66 3.07 1.72 2.38
C ALA A 66 3.93 0.59 2.98
N ALA A 67 3.32 -0.57 3.29
CA ALA A 67 4.05 -1.72 3.82
C ALA A 67 4.97 -2.38 2.79
N ALA A 68 4.54 -2.50 1.53
CA ALA A 68 5.37 -2.99 0.44
C ALA A 68 6.58 -2.07 0.19
N LEU A 69 6.36 -0.76 0.29
CA LEU A 69 7.42 0.24 0.16
C LEU A 69 8.40 0.16 1.33
N TYR A 70 7.92 0.05 2.57
CA TYR A 70 8.78 -0.13 3.75
C TYR A 70 9.61 -1.42 3.67
N LEU A 71 9.00 -2.54 3.28
CA LEU A 71 9.72 -3.80 3.05
C LEU A 71 10.86 -3.62 2.03
N SER A 72 10.59 -2.86 0.97
CA SER A 72 11.56 -2.57 -0.08
C SER A 72 12.69 -1.67 0.40
N CYS A 73 12.39 -0.66 1.23
CA CYS A 73 13.41 0.19 1.84
C CYS A 73 14.36 -0.65 2.70
N VAL A 74 13.81 -1.52 3.56
CA VAL A 74 14.61 -2.42 4.40
C VAL A 74 15.48 -3.35 3.54
N LYS A 75 14.94 -3.89 2.44
CA LYS A 75 15.68 -4.81 1.56
C LYS A 75 16.81 -4.12 0.80
N ASN A 76 16.63 -2.86 0.40
CA ASN A 76 17.59 -2.10 -0.39
C ASN A 76 18.50 -1.19 0.43
N GLY A 77 18.35 -1.16 1.76
CA GLY A 77 19.16 -0.31 2.64
C GLY A 77 18.84 1.18 2.52
N GLU A 78 17.60 1.54 2.23
CA GLU A 78 17.16 2.93 2.27
C GLU A 78 16.88 3.35 3.71
N ASP A 79 17.47 4.47 4.12
CA ASP A 79 17.29 5.05 5.45
C ASP A 79 15.94 5.78 5.55
N LYS A 80 14.86 5.00 5.62
CA LYS A 80 13.48 5.46 5.79
C LYS A 80 12.79 4.68 6.90
N THR A 81 12.26 5.41 7.88
CA THR A 81 11.56 4.83 9.02
C THR A 81 10.11 4.49 8.65
N GLN A 82 9.45 3.67 9.49
CA GLN A 82 8.01 3.42 9.38
C GLN A 82 7.21 4.73 9.53
N ARG A 83 7.70 5.67 10.35
CA ARG A 83 7.08 6.97 10.57
C ARG A 83 7.09 7.81 9.30
N ASP A 84 8.23 7.92 8.62
CA ASP A 84 8.35 8.72 7.39
C ASP A 84 7.36 8.24 6.31
N ILE A 85 7.21 6.92 6.19
CA ILE A 85 6.30 6.31 5.24
C ILE A 85 4.84 6.48 5.69
N ALA A 86 4.56 6.34 6.98
CA ALA A 86 3.23 6.53 7.57
C ALA A 86 2.70 7.95 7.32
N GLU A 87 3.53 8.96 7.58
CA GLU A 87 3.21 10.37 7.33
C GLU A 87 2.96 10.65 5.85
N ALA A 88 3.83 10.15 4.95
CA ALA A 88 3.66 10.36 3.52
C ALA A 88 2.41 9.67 2.93
N ALA A 89 2.08 8.50 3.47
CA ALA A 89 0.90 7.70 3.10
C ALA A 89 -0.39 8.17 3.79
N ASN A 90 -0.29 9.00 4.83
CA ASN A 90 -1.40 9.39 5.71
C ASN A 90 -2.09 8.18 6.36
N VAL A 91 -1.29 7.26 6.91
CA VAL A 91 -1.72 6.08 7.66
C VAL A 91 -0.97 6.02 8.99
N THR A 92 -1.34 5.10 9.87
CA THR A 92 -0.60 4.91 11.14
C THR A 92 0.59 3.98 10.96
N GLU A 93 1.64 4.14 11.77
CA GLU A 93 2.76 3.19 11.82
C GLU A 93 2.30 1.77 12.14
N VAL A 94 1.27 1.63 12.99
CA VAL A 94 0.70 0.33 13.36
C VAL A 94 0.08 -0.36 12.14
N THR A 95 -0.58 0.40 11.26
CA THR A 95 -1.09 -0.10 9.99
C THR A 95 0.06 -0.67 9.16
N ILE A 96 1.16 0.07 9.00
CA ILE A 96 2.33 -0.40 8.24
C ILE A 96 2.91 -1.66 8.88
N ARG A 97 3.11 -1.67 10.20
CA ARG A 97 3.70 -2.80 10.93
C ARG A 97 2.91 -4.10 10.80
N ASN A 98 1.59 -4.03 10.94
CA ASN A 98 0.72 -5.19 10.83
C ASN A 98 0.71 -5.75 9.40
N ARG A 99 0.76 -4.87 8.39
CA ARG A 99 0.80 -5.29 6.97
C ARG A 99 2.17 -5.81 6.56
N TYR A 100 3.24 -5.20 7.08
CA TYR A 100 4.62 -5.63 6.87
C TYR A 100 4.84 -7.08 7.32
N LYS A 101 4.34 -7.46 8.51
CA LYS A 101 4.43 -8.85 9.00
C LYS A 101 3.79 -9.82 8.01
N GLY A 102 2.55 -9.56 7.60
CA GLY A 102 1.86 -10.42 6.63
C GLY A 102 2.56 -10.51 5.28
N LEU A 103 3.23 -9.44 4.81
CA LEU A 103 4.04 -9.49 3.58
C LEU A 103 5.34 -10.27 3.75
N LYS A 104 5.98 -10.15 4.92
CA LYS A 104 7.23 -10.85 5.23
C LYS A 104 7.02 -12.35 5.38
N ASP A 105 5.91 -12.76 5.98
CA ASP A 105 5.57 -14.17 6.23
C ASP A 105 5.17 -14.90 4.94
N SER A 106 4.95 -14.17 3.83
CA SER A 106 4.55 -14.71 2.52
C SER A 106 5.64 -14.61 1.45
N GLN A 107 6.88 -14.31 1.85
CA GLN A 107 8.06 -14.39 0.97
C GLN A 107 8.76 -15.74 1.06
#